data_AF-A0A7S8IZQ1-F1
#
_entry.id   AF-A0A7S8IZQ1-F1
#
_cell.length_a   1.000
_cell.length_b   1.000
_cell.length_c   1.000
_cell.angle_alpha   90.00
_cell.angle_beta   90.00
_cell.angle_gamma   90.00
#
_symmetry.space_group_name_H-M   'P 1'
#
loop_
_entity.id
_entity.type
_entity.pdbx_description
1 polymer ?
#
loop_
_entity_poly.entity_id
_entity_poly.type
_entity_poly.pdbx_seq_one_letter_code
_entity_poly.pdbx_strand_id
1 'polypeptide(L)'
;MEDKATGSSEFLTAIYDVDGPESPGLIGFDALRAISTDDALRLPVACHPAFLGASIGNQRNGLAPSALYGLLPRLAGADITIYPAFGSDYPMSQEECLSVANGGRKPWGQLRSTMPAVGGRIGPERLAELSAPFGRDTIFVLGSRLQKEPGGVVSAIQAFHRVLATLFS
;
A
#
# COMPACT_ATOMS: atom_id res chain seq x y z
N MET A 1 -2.42 15.73 32.53
CA MET A 1 -1.22 15.30 31.78
C MET A 1 -1.64 14.08 30.99
N GLU A 2 -2.50 14.29 30.00
CA GLU A 2 -3.16 13.26 29.20
C GLU A 2 -3.37 13.89 27.83
N ASP A 3 -2.43 13.73 26.89
CA ASP A 3 -2.71 14.04 25.46
C ASP A 3 -1.63 13.57 24.46
N LYS A 4 -1.04 12.37 24.62
CA LYS A 4 -0.06 11.85 23.63
C LYS A 4 -0.32 10.44 23.11
N ALA A 5 -1.31 9.73 23.65
CA ALA A 5 -1.60 8.34 23.25
C ALA A 5 -2.67 8.21 22.14
N THR A 6 -3.53 9.22 21.98
CA THR A 6 -4.70 9.18 21.08
C THR A 6 -4.29 9.27 19.60
N GLY A 7 -3.37 10.18 19.26
CA GLY A 7 -2.94 10.36 17.86
C GLY A 7 -2.13 9.20 17.28
N SER A 8 -1.43 8.41 18.10
CA SER A 8 -0.74 7.19 17.65
C SER A 8 -1.71 6.03 17.39
N SER A 9 -2.81 5.96 18.15
CA SER A 9 -3.86 4.96 17.95
C SER A 9 -4.61 5.24 16.65
N GLU A 10 -5.04 6.49 16.42
CA GLU A 10 -5.79 6.87 15.21
C GLU A 10 -4.95 6.74 13.93
N PHE A 11 -3.65 7.06 14.00
CA PHE A 11 -2.74 6.87 12.86
C PHE A 11 -2.47 5.39 12.57
N LEU A 12 -2.36 4.55 13.60
CA LEU A 12 -2.24 3.10 13.44
C LEU A 12 -3.54 2.48 12.94
N THR A 13 -4.70 2.95 13.40
CA THR A 13 -6.01 2.56 12.87
C THR A 13 -6.08 2.89 11.39
N ALA A 14 -5.72 4.10 10.94
CA ALA A 14 -5.79 4.47 9.52
C ALA A 14 -4.86 3.68 8.56
N ILE A 15 -3.91 2.88 9.09
CA ILE A 15 -2.92 2.14 8.28
C ILE A 15 -3.06 0.61 8.45
N TYR A 16 -3.58 0.12 9.58
CA TYR A 16 -3.48 -1.30 9.97
C TYR A 16 -4.78 -1.94 10.47
N ASP A 17 -5.92 -1.26 10.50
CA ASP A 17 -7.19 -1.91 10.84
C ASP A 17 -7.76 -2.66 9.62
N VAL A 18 -7.46 -3.96 9.56
CA VAL A 18 -7.90 -4.82 8.45
C VAL A 18 -9.42 -4.94 8.32
N ASP A 19 -10.16 -4.67 9.40
CA ASP A 19 -11.63 -4.62 9.43
C ASP A 19 -12.16 -3.18 9.42
N GLY A 20 -11.23 -2.22 9.44
CA GLY A 20 -11.49 -0.80 9.41
C GLY A 20 -11.87 -0.29 8.03
N PRO A 21 -12.36 0.95 7.97
CA PRO A 21 -12.92 1.53 6.76
C PRO A 21 -11.93 1.84 5.63
N GLU A 22 -10.64 1.73 5.90
CA GLU A 22 -9.56 1.68 4.92
C GLU A 22 -9.56 0.43 4.03
N SER A 23 -10.36 -0.59 4.37
CA SER A 23 -10.47 -1.86 3.63
C SER A 23 -11.74 -1.87 2.77
N PRO A 24 -11.76 -1.17 1.61
CA PRO A 24 -12.97 -1.05 0.79
C PRO A 24 -13.45 -2.38 0.20
N GLY A 25 -12.65 -3.44 0.24
CA GLY A 25 -13.12 -4.77 -0.11
C GLY A 25 -14.18 -5.30 0.87
N LEU A 26 -14.09 -4.94 2.14
CA LEU A 26 -15.06 -5.37 3.16
C LEU A 26 -16.25 -4.40 3.25
N ILE A 27 -15.99 -3.10 3.13
CA ILE A 27 -17.01 -2.09 3.45
C ILE A 27 -17.38 -1.14 2.30
N GLY A 28 -16.74 -1.31 1.13
CA GLY A 28 -16.99 -0.51 -0.07
C GLY A 28 -16.15 0.78 -0.17
N PHE A 29 -15.94 1.24 -1.40
CA PHE A 29 -15.15 2.45 -1.70
C PHE A 29 -15.82 3.76 -1.25
N ASP A 30 -17.14 3.80 -1.05
CA ASP A 30 -17.80 5.03 -0.57
C ASP A 30 -17.48 5.33 0.90
N ALA A 31 -17.24 4.30 1.72
CA ALA A 31 -16.80 4.52 3.09
C ALA A 31 -15.35 5.07 3.15
N LEU A 32 -14.46 4.56 2.29
CA LEU A 32 -13.13 5.13 2.10
C LEU A 32 -13.21 6.60 1.66
N ARG A 33 -14.13 6.93 0.75
CA ARG A 33 -14.43 8.31 0.34
C ARG A 33 -14.94 9.17 1.50
N ALA A 34 -15.84 8.65 2.33
CA ALA A 34 -16.39 9.40 3.45
C ALA A 34 -15.27 9.86 4.40
N ILE A 35 -14.28 8.99 4.64
CA ILE A 35 -13.13 9.27 5.51
C ILE A 35 -12.13 10.20 4.84
N SER A 36 -11.83 10.00 3.56
CA SER A 36 -10.88 10.87 2.84
C SER A 36 -11.39 12.31 2.66
N THR A 37 -12.69 12.54 2.88
CA THR A 37 -13.33 13.85 2.83
C THR A 37 -13.65 14.42 4.22
N ASP A 38 -13.32 13.71 5.30
CA ASP A 38 -13.47 14.21 6.67
C ASP A 38 -12.27 15.10 7.06
N ASP A 39 -12.46 16.40 6.90
CA ASP A 39 -11.48 17.43 7.27
C ASP A 39 -11.17 17.48 8.78
N ALA A 40 -11.93 16.79 9.64
CA ALA A 40 -11.63 16.68 11.05
C ALA A 40 -10.49 15.69 11.33
N LEU A 41 -10.33 14.65 10.50
CA LEU A 41 -9.28 13.65 10.68
C LEU A 41 -7.89 14.24 10.41
N ARG A 42 -7.73 14.98 9.29
CA ARG A 42 -6.45 15.60 8.88
C ARG A 42 -5.25 14.63 8.84
N LEU A 43 -5.51 13.35 8.56
CA LEU A 43 -4.49 12.31 8.44
C LEU A 43 -4.47 11.73 7.02
N PRO A 44 -3.30 11.25 6.53
CA PRO A 44 -3.24 10.49 5.30
C PRO A 44 -4.08 9.22 5.39
N VAL A 45 -4.79 8.90 4.31
CA VAL A 45 -5.62 7.68 4.22
C VAL A 45 -4.91 6.62 3.39
N ALA A 46 -4.63 5.46 4.00
CA ALA A 46 -4.15 4.28 3.27
C ALA A 46 -5.32 3.40 2.86
N CYS A 47 -5.32 2.85 1.64
CA CYS A 47 -6.28 1.84 1.20
C CYS A 47 -5.66 0.46 1.38
N HIS A 48 -6.22 -0.35 2.28
CA HIS A 48 -5.79 -1.70 2.55
C HIS A 48 -6.46 -2.71 1.59
N PRO A 49 -5.74 -3.70 1.03
CA PRO A 49 -6.26 -4.56 -0.04
C PRO A 49 -7.09 -5.74 0.47
N ALA A 50 -7.49 -5.74 1.75
CA ALA A 50 -8.28 -6.82 2.32
C ALA A 50 -9.54 -7.05 1.47
N PHE A 51 -9.79 -8.32 1.16
CA PHE A 51 -10.90 -8.80 0.33
C PHE A 51 -10.93 -8.34 -1.14
N LEU A 52 -10.18 -7.30 -1.54
CA LEU A 52 -10.11 -6.85 -2.95
C LEU A 52 -9.62 -7.96 -3.88
N GLY A 53 -8.72 -8.83 -3.41
CA GLY A 53 -8.22 -9.96 -4.19
C GLY A 53 -9.32 -10.88 -4.76
N ALA A 54 -10.49 -10.95 -4.11
CA ALA A 54 -11.63 -11.73 -4.61
C ALA A 54 -12.26 -11.14 -5.89
N SER A 55 -12.01 -9.86 -6.17
CA SER A 55 -12.51 -9.17 -7.36
C SER A 55 -11.51 -9.18 -8.53
N ILE A 56 -10.27 -9.62 -8.29
CA ILE A 56 -9.30 -9.87 -9.36
C ILE A 56 -9.74 -11.11 -10.13
N GLY A 57 -9.93 -10.96 -11.44
CA GLY A 57 -10.29 -12.07 -12.31
C GLY A 57 -9.19 -12.41 -13.32
N ASN A 58 -9.54 -13.27 -14.27
CA ASN A 58 -8.67 -13.60 -15.40
C ASN A 58 -8.93 -12.62 -16.57
N GLN A 59 -8.30 -12.84 -17.73
CA GLN A 59 -8.47 -11.97 -18.90
C GLN A 59 -9.91 -11.79 -19.41
N ARG A 60 -10.88 -12.58 -18.92
CA ARG A 60 -12.29 -12.56 -19.32
C ARG A 60 -13.27 -12.16 -18.21
N ASN A 61 -12.83 -11.96 -16.98
CA ASN A 61 -13.72 -11.62 -15.86
C ASN A 61 -13.00 -10.81 -14.76
N GLY A 62 -13.78 -10.29 -13.82
CA GLY A 62 -13.25 -9.50 -12.70
C GLY A 62 -12.73 -8.12 -13.12
N LEU A 63 -11.97 -7.50 -12.21
CA LEU A 63 -11.42 -6.17 -12.37
C LEU A 63 -9.92 -6.23 -12.66
N ALA A 64 -9.47 -5.37 -13.57
CA ALA A 64 -8.05 -5.20 -13.85
C ALA A 64 -7.33 -4.69 -12.58
N PRO A 65 -6.13 -5.19 -12.25
CA PRO A 65 -5.38 -4.73 -11.09
C PRO A 65 -5.18 -3.21 -11.06
N SER A 66 -4.86 -2.59 -12.21
CA SER A 66 -4.69 -1.14 -12.33
C SER A 66 -5.93 -0.35 -11.93
N ALA A 67 -7.13 -0.86 -12.24
CA ALA A 67 -8.38 -0.26 -11.83
C ALA A 67 -8.63 -0.49 -10.34
N LEU A 68 -8.53 -1.75 -9.89
CA LEU A 68 -8.91 -2.15 -8.55
C LEU A 68 -8.00 -1.60 -7.45
N TYR A 69 -6.69 -1.67 -7.65
CA TYR A 69 -5.69 -1.21 -6.67
C TYR A 69 -5.14 0.17 -6.99
N GLY A 70 -5.27 0.68 -8.22
CA GLY A 70 -4.73 1.98 -8.61
C GLY A 70 -5.79 3.06 -8.63
N LEU A 71 -6.70 2.95 -9.61
CA LEU A 71 -7.65 4.01 -9.92
C LEU A 71 -8.77 4.16 -8.88
N LEU A 72 -9.42 3.07 -8.47
CA LEU A 72 -10.55 3.14 -7.53
C LEU A 72 -10.14 3.71 -6.16
N PRO A 73 -9.03 3.27 -5.52
CA PRO A 73 -8.55 3.89 -4.29
C PRO A 73 -8.26 5.38 -4.45
N ARG A 74 -7.64 5.77 -5.56
CA ARG A 74 -7.34 7.18 -5.87
C ARG A 74 -8.61 8.02 -6.01
N LEU A 75 -9.63 7.50 -6.70
CA LEU A 75 -10.92 8.18 -6.85
C LEU A 75 -11.68 8.27 -5.52
N ALA A 76 -11.53 7.28 -4.66
CA ALA A 76 -12.05 7.29 -3.29
C ALA A 76 -11.22 8.19 -2.35
N GLY A 77 -10.19 8.86 -2.84
CA GLY A 77 -9.40 9.83 -2.08
C GLY A 77 -8.29 9.24 -1.21
N ALA A 78 -7.87 7.99 -1.45
CA ALA A 78 -6.74 7.41 -0.73
C ALA A 78 -5.42 8.11 -1.11
N ASP A 79 -4.64 8.52 -0.11
CA ASP A 79 -3.29 9.07 -0.30
C ASP A 79 -2.27 7.96 -0.57
N ILE A 80 -2.50 6.76 -0.04
CA ILE A 80 -1.67 5.57 -0.23
C ILE A 80 -2.55 4.41 -0.67
N THR A 81 -2.10 3.62 -1.64
CA THR A 81 -2.79 2.37 -2.03
C THR A 81 -1.88 1.17 -1.86
N ILE A 82 -2.29 0.23 -1.02
CA ILE A 82 -1.52 -0.96 -0.69
C ILE A 82 -1.97 -2.11 -1.59
N TYR A 83 -1.03 -2.82 -2.19
CA TYR A 83 -1.32 -3.97 -3.06
C TYR A 83 -0.19 -4.99 -3.08
N PRO A 84 -0.47 -6.24 -3.54
CA PRO A 84 0.55 -7.28 -3.56
C PRO A 84 1.71 -6.97 -4.51
N ALA A 85 2.94 -7.21 -4.04
CA ALA A 85 4.14 -7.18 -4.85
C ALA A 85 4.21 -8.39 -5.79
N PHE A 86 4.79 -8.21 -6.98
CA PHE A 86 5.09 -9.32 -7.87
C PHE A 86 6.10 -10.28 -7.24
N GLY A 87 6.10 -11.54 -7.69
CA GLY A 87 6.96 -12.58 -7.11
C GLY A 87 6.67 -12.90 -5.65
N SER A 88 5.48 -12.53 -5.16
CA SER A 88 4.93 -13.02 -3.89
C SER A 88 3.99 -14.20 -4.15
N ASP A 89 3.37 -14.74 -3.09
CA ASP A 89 2.36 -15.80 -3.22
C ASP A 89 1.07 -15.34 -3.93
N TYR A 90 0.94 -14.04 -4.24
CA TYR A 90 -0.20 -13.49 -4.95
C TYR A 90 0.06 -13.48 -6.47
N PRO A 91 -0.94 -13.79 -7.31
CA PRO A 91 -0.79 -13.88 -8.76
C PRO A 91 -0.77 -12.49 -9.42
N MET A 92 0.29 -11.72 -9.16
CA MET A 92 0.54 -10.41 -9.76
C MET A 92 1.86 -10.45 -10.53
N SER A 93 1.80 -10.17 -11.83
CA SER A 93 2.98 -9.95 -12.66
C SER A 93 3.62 -8.58 -12.36
N GLN A 94 4.89 -8.42 -12.74
CA GLN A 94 5.57 -7.12 -12.65
C GLN A 94 4.83 -6.03 -13.45
N GLU A 95 4.31 -6.37 -14.64
CA GLU A 95 3.56 -5.44 -15.48
C GLU A 95 2.26 -4.97 -14.78
N GLU A 96 1.51 -5.89 -14.17
CA GLU A 96 0.31 -5.55 -13.42
C GLU A 96 0.65 -4.65 -12.22
N CYS A 97 1.69 -4.99 -11.46
CA CYS A 97 2.18 -4.18 -10.34
C CYS A 97 2.55 -2.75 -10.76
N LEU A 98 3.18 -2.57 -11.93
CA LEU A 98 3.52 -1.26 -12.47
C LEU A 98 2.29 -0.52 -13.02
N SER A 99 1.34 -1.25 -13.60
CA SER A 99 0.08 -0.68 -14.07
C SER A 99 -0.74 -0.08 -12.92
N VAL A 100 -0.68 -0.68 -11.72
CA VAL A 100 -1.27 -0.14 -10.49
C VAL A 100 -0.62 1.17 -10.09
N ALA A 101 0.72 1.19 -9.97
CA ALA A 101 1.45 2.41 -9.64
C ALA A 101 1.20 3.53 -10.66
N ASN A 102 1.16 3.21 -11.95
CA ASN A 102 0.85 4.17 -12.99
C ASN A 102 -0.59 4.69 -12.88
N GLY A 103 -1.58 3.83 -12.62
CA GLY A 103 -2.97 4.24 -12.38
C GLY A 103 -3.09 5.22 -11.20
N GLY A 104 -2.27 5.02 -10.17
CA GLY A 104 -2.22 5.90 -9.01
C GLY A 104 -1.56 7.26 -9.27
N ARG A 105 -0.60 7.33 -10.19
CA ARG A 105 0.24 8.55 -10.39
C ARG A 105 -0.08 9.35 -11.65
N LYS A 106 -0.64 8.73 -12.69
CA LYS A 106 -0.84 9.38 -14.00
C LYS A 106 -1.64 10.69 -13.86
N PRO A 107 -1.26 11.79 -14.54
CA PRO A 107 -2.05 13.02 -14.52
C PRO A 107 -3.50 12.78 -14.91
N TRP A 108 -4.44 13.28 -14.11
CA TRP A 108 -5.88 13.15 -14.36
C TRP A 108 -6.63 14.37 -13.83
N GLY A 109 -6.73 15.41 -14.66
CA GLY A 109 -7.42 16.64 -14.30
C GLY A 109 -6.90 17.22 -12.98
N GLN A 110 -7.80 17.43 -12.02
CA GLN A 110 -7.47 17.96 -10.69
C GLN A 110 -7.25 16.88 -9.64
N LEU A 111 -7.32 15.59 -10.01
CA LEU A 111 -7.19 14.49 -9.06
C LEU A 111 -5.73 14.33 -8.62
N ARG A 112 -5.49 14.47 -7.31
CA ARG A 112 -4.19 14.23 -6.69
C ARG A 112 -3.72 12.79 -6.95
N SER A 113 -2.42 12.59 -7.07
CA SER A 113 -1.82 11.24 -7.18
C SER A 113 -1.95 10.48 -5.86
N THR A 114 -2.04 9.16 -5.94
CA THR A 114 -1.94 8.26 -4.78
C THR A 114 -0.59 7.54 -4.80
N MET A 115 0.01 7.37 -3.62
CA MET A 115 1.31 6.74 -3.44
C MET A 115 1.16 5.21 -3.47
N PRO A 116 1.80 4.50 -4.39
CA PRO A 116 1.75 3.04 -4.38
C PRO A 116 2.56 2.48 -3.22
N ALA A 117 1.99 1.50 -2.54
CA ALA A 117 2.60 0.77 -1.46
C ALA A 117 2.55 -0.73 -1.75
N VAL A 118 3.71 -1.35 -1.96
CA VAL A 118 3.77 -2.79 -2.28
C VAL A 118 4.03 -3.62 -1.03
N GLY A 119 3.20 -4.62 -0.81
CA GLY A 119 3.31 -5.56 0.32
C GLY A 119 3.41 -7.01 -0.16
N GLY A 120 3.95 -7.90 0.69
CA GLY A 120 4.01 -9.33 0.35
C GLY A 120 5.26 -10.04 0.85
N ARG A 121 5.43 -10.09 2.18
CA ARG A 121 6.56 -10.76 2.87
C ARG A 121 7.93 -10.37 2.29
N ILE A 122 8.10 -9.11 1.96
CA ILE A 122 9.31 -8.56 1.35
C ILE A 122 10.46 -8.65 2.37
N GLY A 123 11.57 -9.25 1.96
CA GLY A 123 12.86 -9.23 2.65
C GLY A 123 13.83 -8.22 2.02
N PRO A 124 14.94 -7.86 2.70
CA PRO A 124 15.90 -6.88 2.20
C PRO A 124 16.52 -7.29 0.85
N GLU A 125 16.66 -8.60 0.59
CA GLU A 125 17.18 -9.17 -0.66
C GLU A 125 16.33 -8.82 -1.88
N ARG A 126 15.04 -8.50 -1.70
CA ARG A 126 14.11 -8.18 -2.79
C ARG A 126 14.02 -6.69 -3.08
N LEU A 127 14.57 -5.83 -2.22
CA LEU A 127 14.43 -4.37 -2.40
C LEU A 127 15.05 -3.89 -3.71
N ALA A 128 16.18 -4.45 -4.14
CA ALA A 128 16.83 -4.07 -5.40
C ALA A 128 15.94 -4.41 -6.61
N GLU A 129 15.42 -5.64 -6.65
CA GLU A 129 14.51 -6.13 -7.69
C GLU A 129 13.25 -5.27 -7.77
N LEU A 130 12.62 -5.00 -6.61
CA LEU A 130 11.38 -4.25 -6.56
C LEU A 130 11.61 -2.76 -6.83
N SER A 131 12.68 -2.15 -6.32
CA SER A 131 12.90 -0.69 -6.47
C SER A 131 13.22 -0.29 -7.91
N ALA A 132 13.94 -1.15 -8.66
CA ALA A 132 14.39 -0.84 -10.01
C ALA A 132 13.26 -0.37 -10.96
N PRO A 133 12.12 -1.08 -11.09
CA PRO A 133 11.03 -0.63 -11.96
C PRO A 133 10.10 0.41 -11.31
N PHE A 134 10.04 0.47 -9.98
CA PHE A 134 9.10 1.34 -9.25
C PHE A 134 9.59 2.77 -9.05
N GLY A 135 10.91 2.97 -9.03
CA GLY A 135 11.55 4.25 -8.73
C GLY A 135 11.50 4.61 -7.24
N ARG A 136 11.74 5.90 -6.94
CA ARG A 136 11.83 6.42 -5.56
C ARG A 136 10.47 6.60 -4.88
N ASP A 137 9.41 6.80 -5.67
CA ASP A 137 8.09 7.19 -5.15
C ASP A 137 7.22 5.98 -4.81
N THR A 138 7.77 4.99 -4.10
CA THR A 138 7.06 3.77 -3.71
C THR A 138 7.32 3.45 -2.25
N ILE A 139 6.28 3.03 -1.55
CA ILE A 139 6.37 2.52 -0.18
C ILE A 139 6.52 1.00 -0.22
N PHE A 140 7.45 0.46 0.57
CA PHE A 140 7.55 -0.97 0.82
C PHE A 140 6.91 -1.31 2.16
N VAL A 141 5.80 -2.06 2.14
CA VAL A 141 5.09 -2.48 3.35
C VAL A 141 5.75 -3.73 3.91
N LEU A 142 6.52 -3.55 4.98
CA LEU A 142 7.21 -4.61 5.68
C LEU A 142 6.31 -5.21 6.76
N GLY A 143 6.19 -6.54 6.76
CA GLY A 143 5.28 -7.24 7.65
C GLY A 143 5.92 -8.47 8.31
N SER A 144 5.23 -9.60 8.25
CA SER A 144 5.61 -10.83 8.97
C SER A 144 7.02 -11.36 8.71
N ARG A 145 7.62 -11.10 7.53
CA ARG A 145 9.02 -11.47 7.26
C ARG A 145 10.01 -10.76 8.18
N LEU A 146 9.72 -9.51 8.54
CA LEU A 146 10.54 -8.69 9.43
C LEU A 146 10.54 -9.27 10.86
N GLN A 147 9.40 -9.77 11.32
CA GLN A 147 9.23 -10.37 12.65
C GLN A 147 9.96 -11.72 12.79
N LYS A 148 10.26 -12.39 11.68
CA LYS A 148 10.96 -13.69 11.66
C LYS A 148 12.48 -13.56 11.66
N GLU A 149 13.01 -12.34 11.71
CA GLU A 149 14.46 -12.13 11.68
C GLU A 149 15.11 -12.59 12.99
N PRO A 150 16.13 -13.47 12.96
CA PRO A 150 16.74 -14.01 14.17
C PRO A 150 17.32 -12.94 15.11
N GLY A 151 17.81 -11.83 14.54
CA GLY A 151 18.32 -10.68 15.31
C GLY A 151 17.24 -9.70 15.79
N GLY A 152 15.96 -10.02 15.59
CA GLY A 152 14.83 -9.18 15.94
C GLY A 152 14.56 -8.02 14.95
N VAL A 153 13.48 -7.29 15.23
CA VAL A 153 12.93 -6.20 14.41
C VAL A 153 13.97 -5.12 14.11
N VAL A 154 14.77 -4.72 15.11
CA VAL A 154 15.79 -3.67 14.96
C VAL A 154 16.87 -4.10 13.97
N SER A 155 17.38 -5.34 14.09
CA SER A 155 18.38 -5.88 13.16
C SER A 155 17.82 -5.96 11.73
N ALA A 156 16.56 -6.39 11.59
CA ALA A 156 15.89 -6.44 10.31
C ALA A 156 15.82 -5.04 9.66
N ILE A 157 15.31 -4.04 10.38
CA ILE A 157 15.21 -2.66 9.89
C ILE A 157 16.59 -2.12 9.47
N GLN A 158 17.64 -2.37 10.26
CA GLN A 158 19.00 -1.97 9.88
C GLN A 158 19.47 -2.63 8.58
N ALA A 159 19.11 -3.89 8.33
CA ALA A 159 19.40 -4.55 7.06
C ALA A 159 18.68 -3.89 5.88
N PHE A 160 17.39 -3.54 6.04
CA PHE A 160 16.64 -2.78 5.02
C PHE A 160 17.29 -1.42 4.73
N HIS A 161 17.64 -0.66 5.78
CA HIS A 161 18.30 0.64 5.63
C HIS A 161 19.63 0.55 4.88
N ARG A 162 20.45 -0.47 5.16
CA ARG A 162 21.72 -0.68 4.45
C ARG A 162 21.49 -0.91 2.96
N VAL A 163 20.51 -1.73 2.58
CA VAL A 163 20.19 -1.97 1.17
C VAL A 163 19.63 -0.71 0.51
N LEU A 164 18.66 -0.03 1.13
CA LEU A 164 18.08 1.20 0.59
C LEU A 164 19.14 2.30 0.37
N ALA A 165 20.11 2.44 1.27
CA ALA A 165 21.19 3.41 1.13
C ALA A 165 22.06 3.17 -0.12
N THR A 166 22.17 1.93 -0.59
CA THR A 166 22.92 1.58 -1.82
C THR A 166 22.13 1.74 -3.11
N LEU A 167 20.79 1.73 -3.03
CA LEU A 167 19.92 1.78 -4.22
C LEU A 167 19.67 3.21 -4.73
N PHE A 168 19.90 4.20 -3.87
CA PHE A 168 19.44 5.58 -4.09
C PHE A 168 20.54 6.64 -3.90
N SER A 169 21.79 6.19 -3.80
CA SER A 169 23.03 6.98 -3.77
C SER A 169 23.54 7.38 -5.15
#